data_AF-A0A7W8YSD1-F1
#
_entry.id   AF-A0A7W8YSD1-F1
#
_cell.length_a   1.000
_cell.length_b   1.000
_cell.length_c   1.000
_cell.angle_alpha   90.00
_cell.angle_beta   90.00
_cell.angle_gamma   90.00
#
_symmetry.space_group_name_H-M   'P 1'
#
loop_
_entity.id
_entity.type
_entity.pdbx_description
1 polymer ?
#
loop_
_entity_poly.entity_id
_entity_poly.type
_entity_poly.pdbx_seq_one_letter_code
_entity_poly.pdbx_strand_id
1 'polypeptide(L)'
;MQLNSLLSSFLITAGRDATIKAGGGVKAVSIKQKNELIHHLLNETKFNKKLIVVITIMFVILFGVGIFFTIYYRDNPKTMGIIFGGSFLTLIAVMRALQNLWAKKCRMDMLLTLIPGISPEQTVMVIETLLYNKPVKEMPGTVN
;
A
#
# COMPACT_ATOMS: atom_id res chain seq x y z
N MET A 1 -7.11 1.86 -1.72
CA MET A 1 -7.25 3.20 -1.10
C MET A 1 -7.34 3.11 0.43
N GLN A 2 -7.46 1.91 1.01
CA GLN A 2 -7.90 1.73 2.39
C GLN A 2 -6.78 1.78 3.44
N LEU A 3 -5.51 1.57 3.09
CA LEU A 3 -4.42 1.56 4.08
C LEU A 3 -4.33 2.89 4.87
N ASN A 4 -4.27 4.03 4.17
CA ASN A 4 -4.16 5.33 4.83
C ASN A 4 -5.40 5.66 5.65
N SER A 5 -6.60 5.28 5.18
CA SER A 5 -7.83 5.50 5.95
C SER A 5 -7.90 4.60 7.19
N LEU A 6 -7.39 3.37 7.10
CA LEU A 6 -7.39 2.41 8.21
C LEU A 6 -6.38 2.84 9.28
N LEU A 7 -5.20 3.28 8.85
CA LEU A 7 -4.19 3.87 9.73
C LEU A 7 -4.67 5.19 10.35
N SER A 8 -5.34 6.07 9.59
CA SER A 8 -5.92 7.29 10.15
C SER A 8 -7.06 6.99 11.13
N SER A 9 -7.94 6.04 10.84
CA SER A 9 -8.98 5.60 11.77
C SER A 9 -8.40 5.05 13.07
N PHE A 10 -7.29 4.31 12.99
CA PHE A 10 -6.57 3.83 14.16
C PHE A 10 -5.97 4.99 14.98
N LEU A 11 -5.34 5.98 14.33
CA LEU A 11 -4.80 7.16 14.98
C LEU A 11 -5.89 8.05 15.62
N ILE A 12 -7.02 8.23 14.94
CA ILE A 12 -8.19 8.94 15.48
C ILE A 12 -8.71 8.22 16.73
N THR A 13 -8.80 6.89 16.68
CA THR A 13 -9.23 6.08 17.83
C THR A 13 -8.26 6.18 19.01
N ALA A 14 -6.95 6.29 18.72
CA ALA A 14 -5.89 6.53 19.70
C ALA A 14 -5.84 7.97 20.23
N GLY A 15 -6.66 8.89 19.69
CA GLY A 15 -6.66 10.31 20.06
C GLY A 15 -5.43 11.09 19.54
N ARG A 16 -4.73 10.56 18.53
CA ARG A 16 -3.55 11.17 17.90
C ARG A 16 -3.79 11.54 16.44
N ASP A 17 -4.84 12.31 16.19
CA ASP A 17 -5.06 12.90 14.87
C ASP A 17 -4.17 14.14 14.69
N ALA A 18 -3.64 14.34 13.47
CA ALA A 18 -2.79 15.48 13.12
C ALA A 18 -3.51 16.83 13.24
N THR A 19 -4.83 16.84 13.40
CA THR A 19 -5.66 18.02 13.65
C THR A 19 -5.86 18.34 15.14
N ILE A 20 -5.53 17.42 16.05
CA ILE A 20 -5.72 17.62 17.48
C ILE A 20 -4.56 18.46 18.01
N LYS A 21 -4.90 19.65 18.54
CA LYS A 21 -3.97 20.58 19.19
C LYS A 21 -3.06 19.82 20.17
N ALA A 22 -1.75 20.09 20.09
CA ALA A 22 -0.75 19.57 21.02
C ALA A 22 -1.18 19.86 22.47
N GLY A 23 -1.74 18.86 23.15
CA GLY A 23 -2.39 19.02 24.46
C GLY A 23 -3.64 18.14 24.67
N GLY A 24 -4.19 17.53 23.62
CA GLY A 24 -5.27 16.54 23.75
C GLY A 24 -4.79 15.24 24.42
N GLY A 25 -5.50 14.79 25.45
CA GLY A 25 -5.15 13.58 26.21
C GLY A 25 -5.04 12.34 25.34
N VAL A 26 -3.86 11.72 25.34
CA VAL A 26 -3.59 10.47 24.62
C VAL A 26 -4.36 9.35 25.32
N LYS A 27 -5.32 8.72 24.63
CA LYS A 27 -5.98 7.52 25.16
C LYS A 27 -5.03 6.33 24.99
N ALA A 28 -4.83 5.56 26.07
CA ALA A 28 -4.04 4.33 26.00
C ALA A 28 -4.65 3.37 24.97
N VAL A 29 -3.85 2.93 24.00
CA VAL A 29 -4.30 2.00 22.95
C VAL A 29 -4.39 0.60 23.55
N SER A 30 -5.56 -0.02 23.46
CA SER A 30 -5.76 -1.37 23.98
C SER A 30 -5.12 -2.42 23.07
N ILE A 31 -4.62 -3.50 23.67
CA ILE A 31 -4.13 -4.70 22.95
C ILE A 31 -5.19 -5.23 21.98
N LYS A 32 -6.49 -5.10 22.30
CA LYS A 32 -7.59 -5.48 21.41
C LYS A 32 -7.57 -4.69 20.09
N GLN A 33 -7.36 -3.38 20.15
CA GLN A 33 -7.30 -2.51 18.97
C GLN A 33 -6.07 -2.81 18.11
N LYS A 34 -4.94 -3.12 18.74
CA LYS A 34 -3.74 -3.60 18.05
C LYS A 34 -4.03 -4.89 17.26
N ASN A 35 -4.69 -5.85 17.88
CA ASN A 35 -5.01 -7.14 17.23
C ASN A 35 -6.03 -6.98 16.09
N GLU A 36 -7.01 -6.09 16.24
CA GLU A 36 -7.96 -5.75 15.18
C GLU A 36 -7.25 -5.11 13.99
N LEU A 37 -6.33 -4.17 14.22
CA LEU A 37 -5.50 -3.58 13.17
C LEU A 37 -4.68 -4.65 12.42
N ILE A 38 -4.03 -5.56 13.15
CA ILE A 38 -3.27 -6.68 12.55
C ILE A 38 -4.18 -7.55 11.69
N HIS A 39 -5.37 -7.90 12.19
CA HIS A 39 -6.32 -8.74 11.46
C HIS A 39 -6.78 -8.07 10.16
N HIS A 40 -7.05 -6.76 10.19
CA HIS A 40 -7.41 -5.99 9.01
C HIS A 40 -6.25 -5.90 8.01
N LEU A 41 -5.02 -5.64 8.48
CA LEU A 41 -3.83 -5.63 7.65
C LEU A 41 -3.57 -6.98 6.97
N LEU A 42 -3.79 -8.10 7.67
CA LEU A 42 -3.66 -9.44 7.10
C LEU A 42 -4.68 -9.71 5.99
N ASN A 43 -5.93 -9.29 6.18
CA ASN A 43 -6.97 -9.46 5.17
C ASN A 43 -6.71 -8.60 3.93
N GLU A 44 -6.33 -7.34 4.12
CA GLU A 44 -5.92 -6.45 3.03
C GLU A 44 -4.70 -7.00 2.27
N THR A 45 -3.72 -7.57 2.97
CA THR A 45 -2.52 -8.14 2.34
C THR A 45 -2.87 -9.36 1.48
N LYS A 46 -3.78 -10.24 1.95
CA LYS A 46 -4.28 -11.37 1.16
C LYS A 46 -5.02 -10.91 -0.09
N PHE A 47 -5.86 -9.89 0.02
CA PHE A 47 -6.56 -9.31 -1.13
C PHE A 47 -5.58 -8.72 -2.15
N ASN A 48 -4.63 -7.91 -1.69
CA ASN A 48 -3.60 -7.32 -2.55
C ASN A 48 -2.74 -8.38 -3.24
N LYS A 49 -2.41 -9.49 -2.56
CA LYS A 49 -1.70 -10.63 -3.17
C LYS A 49 -2.51 -11.23 -4.33
N LYS A 50 -3.81 -11.47 -4.15
CA LYS A 50 -4.69 -11.97 -5.22
C LYS A 50 -4.75 -11.00 -6.40
N LEU A 51 -4.88 -9.70 -6.11
CA LEU A 51 -4.96 -8.65 -7.13
C LEU A 51 -3.68 -8.58 -7.97
N ILE A 52 -2.50 -8.67 -7.34
CA ILE A 52 -1.21 -8.75 -8.05
C ILE A 52 -1.20 -9.95 -9.01
N VAL A 53 -1.62 -11.13 -8.55
CA VAL A 53 -1.68 -12.34 -9.41
C VAL A 53 -2.61 -12.13 -10.61
N VAL A 54 -3.80 -11.57 -10.40
CA VAL A 54 -4.76 -11.29 -11.48
C VAL A 54 -4.18 -10.31 -12.51
N ILE A 55 -3.56 -9.21 -12.07
CA ILE A 55 -2.93 -8.24 -12.98
C ILE A 55 -1.79 -8.89 -13.75
N THR A 56 -0.97 -9.72 -13.10
CA THR A 56 0.10 -10.46 -13.78
C THR A 56 -0.44 -11.40 -14.85
N ILE A 57 -1.52 -12.13 -14.60
CA ILE A 57 -2.15 -12.99 -15.60
C ILE A 57 -2.69 -12.16 -16.78
N MET A 58 -3.40 -11.07 -16.51
CA MET A 58 -3.88 -10.16 -17.57
C MET A 58 -2.73 -9.59 -18.40
N PHE A 59 -1.62 -9.24 -17.76
CA PHE A 59 -0.42 -8.75 -18.43
C PHE A 59 0.16 -9.77 -19.40
N VAL A 60 0.27 -11.04 -18.99
CA VAL A 60 0.74 -12.13 -19.86
C VAL A 60 -0.19 -12.33 -21.06
N ILE A 61 -1.51 -12.28 -20.84
CA ILE A 61 -2.49 -12.40 -21.93
C ILE A 61 -2.36 -11.23 -22.91
N LEU A 62 -2.30 -9.99 -22.42
CA LEU A 62 -2.12 -8.80 -23.26
C LEU A 62 -0.83 -8.86 -24.07
N PHE A 63 0.26 -9.35 -23.47
CA PHE A 63 1.52 -9.55 -24.16
C PHE A 63 1.40 -10.58 -25.28
N GLY A 64 0.75 -11.72 -25.02
CA GLY A 64 0.47 -12.75 -26.02
C GLY A 64 -0.37 -12.23 -27.20
N VAL A 65 -1.41 -11.44 -26.91
CA VAL A 65 -2.23 -10.77 -27.94
C VAL A 65 -1.40 -9.79 -28.76
N GLY A 66 -0.49 -9.04 -28.12
CA GLY A 66 0.45 -8.15 -28.82
C GLY A 66 1.37 -8.89 -29.80
N ILE A 67 1.91 -10.04 -29.39
CA ILE A 67 2.71 -10.91 -30.28
C ILE A 67 1.86 -11.43 -31.44
N PHE A 68 0.65 -11.92 -31.15
CA PHE A 68 -0.25 -12.43 -32.18
C PHE A 68 -0.54 -11.37 -33.24
N PHE A 69 -0.88 -10.14 -32.84
CA PHE A 69 -1.11 -9.06 -33.79
C PHE A 69 0.14 -8.64 -34.55
N THR A 70 1.31 -8.70 -33.92
CA THR A 70 2.58 -8.43 -34.59
C THR A 70 2.84 -9.41 -35.73
N ILE A 71 2.53 -10.69 -35.54
CA ILE A 71 2.66 -11.71 -36.58
C ILE A 71 1.58 -11.54 -37.66
N TYR A 72 0.33 -11.32 -37.24
CA TYR A 72 -0.82 -11.25 -38.15
C TYR A 72 -0.80 -10.02 -39.06
N TYR A 73 -0.40 -8.86 -38.55
CA TYR A 73 -0.38 -7.58 -39.29
C TYR A 73 1.00 -7.21 -39.83
N ARG A 74 1.92 -8.18 -39.94
CA ARG A 74 3.31 -7.93 -40.40
C ARG A 74 3.38 -7.22 -41.75
N ASP A 75 2.46 -7.54 -42.66
CA ASP A 75 2.46 -6.99 -44.02
C ASP A 75 1.76 -5.63 -44.12
N ASN A 76 1.18 -5.13 -43.02
CA ASN A 76 0.53 -3.81 -42.96
C ASN A 76 1.17 -2.90 -41.88
N PRO A 77 2.26 -2.17 -42.21
CA PRO A 77 3.04 -1.43 -41.24
C PRO A 77 2.26 -0.28 -40.57
N LYS A 78 1.23 0.27 -41.23
CA LYS A 78 0.37 1.32 -40.64
C LYS A 78 -0.46 0.75 -39.48
N THR A 79 -1.10 -0.40 -39.70
CA THR A 79 -1.89 -1.09 -38.67
C THR A 79 -1.00 -1.58 -37.54
N MET A 80 0.18 -2.11 -37.87
CA MET A 80 1.17 -2.53 -36.88
C MET A 80 1.58 -1.38 -35.95
N GLY A 81 1.89 -0.19 -36.49
CA GLY A 81 2.28 0.97 -35.69
C GLY A 81 1.20 1.41 -34.69
N ILE A 82 -0.07 1.41 -35.09
CA ILE A 82 -1.19 1.77 -34.21
C ILE A 82 -1.36 0.74 -33.10
N ILE A 83 -1.32 -0.55 -33.43
CA ILE A 83 -1.46 -1.62 -32.44
C ILE A 83 -0.30 -1.59 -31.45
N PHE A 84 0.92 -1.38 -31.93
CA PHE A 84 2.11 -1.31 -31.09
C PHE A 84 2.06 -0.10 -30.15
N GLY A 85 1.70 1.07 -30.66
CA GLY A 85 1.56 2.29 -29.86
C GLY A 85 0.49 2.15 -28.77
N GLY A 86 -0.69 1.64 -29.12
CA GLY A 86 -1.77 1.39 -28.17
C GLY A 86 -1.38 0.37 -27.09
N SER A 87 -0.85 -0.78 -27.51
CA SER A 87 -0.45 -1.86 -26.59
C SER A 87 0.68 -1.41 -25.64
N PHE A 88 1.64 -0.64 -26.14
CA PHE A 88 2.76 -0.12 -25.34
C PHE A 88 2.28 0.85 -24.26
N LEU A 89 1.36 1.78 -24.58
CA LEU A 89 0.78 2.68 -23.59
C LEU A 89 -0.01 1.93 -22.51
N THR A 90 -0.80 0.92 -22.91
CA THR A 90 -1.48 0.05 -21.96
C THR A 90 -0.49 -0.69 -21.06
N LEU A 91 0.61 -1.20 -21.62
CA LEU A 91 1.67 -1.87 -20.87
C LEU A 91 2.27 -0.96 -19.79
N ILE A 92 2.60 0.29 -20.14
CA ILE A 92 3.11 1.29 -19.20
C ILE A 92 2.09 1.58 -18.09
N ALA A 93 0.81 1.74 -18.44
CA ALA A 93 -0.24 2.01 -17.46
C ALA A 93 -0.38 0.85 -16.46
N VAL A 94 -0.38 -0.39 -16.95
CA VAL A 94 -0.41 -1.60 -16.11
C VAL A 94 0.84 -1.69 -15.24
N MET A 95 2.02 -1.39 -15.79
CA MET A 95 3.29 -1.41 -15.03
C MET A 95 3.28 -0.40 -13.88
N ARG A 96 2.81 0.84 -14.12
CA ARG A 96 2.65 1.85 -13.05
C ARG A 96 1.65 1.41 -12.00
N ALA A 97 0.53 0.82 -12.40
CA ALA A 97 -0.46 0.29 -11.45
C ALA A 97 0.16 -0.82 -10.57
N LEU A 98 0.94 -1.71 -11.18
CA LEU A 98 1.63 -2.79 -10.47
C LEU A 98 2.69 -2.27 -9.50
N GLN A 99 3.51 -1.29 -9.92
CA GLN A 99 4.48 -0.61 -9.04
C GLN A 99 3.80 0.00 -7.80
N ASN A 100 2.68 0.70 -8.00
CA ASN A 100 1.91 1.29 -6.91
C ASN A 100 1.33 0.24 -5.94
N LEU A 101 0.89 -0.91 -6.46
CA LEU A 101 0.40 -2.02 -5.64
C LEU A 101 1.54 -2.68 -4.84
N TRP A 102 2.70 -2.86 -5.48
CA TRP A 102 3.90 -3.39 -4.82
C TRP A 102 4.38 -2.49 -3.69
N ALA A 103 4.47 -1.18 -3.92
CA ALA A 103 4.84 -0.23 -2.88
C ALA A 103 3.88 -0.29 -1.67
N LYS A 104 2.56 -0.40 -1.92
CA LYS A 104 1.56 -0.58 -0.86
C LYS A 104 1.76 -1.90 -0.12
N LYS A 105 1.99 -3.00 -0.84
CA LYS A 105 2.24 -4.31 -0.24
C LYS A 105 3.49 -4.29 0.65
N CYS A 106 4.61 -3.72 0.18
CA CYS A 106 5.81 -3.59 1.00
C CYS A 106 5.57 -2.81 2.29
N ARG A 107 4.79 -1.73 2.25
CA ARG A 107 4.41 -0.97 3.46
C ARG A 107 3.57 -1.81 4.42
N MET A 108 2.61 -2.59 3.92
CA MET A 108 1.79 -3.49 4.74
C MET A 108 2.62 -4.63 5.34
N ASP A 109 3.50 -5.26 4.56
CA ASP A 109 4.38 -6.34 5.02
C ASP A 109 5.35 -5.82 6.10
N MET A 110 5.87 -4.60 5.94
CA MET A 110 6.70 -3.92 6.95
C MET A 110 5.91 -3.69 8.25
N LEU A 111 4.68 -3.17 8.18
CA LEU A 111 3.82 -2.97 9.35
C LEU A 111 3.48 -4.31 10.04
N LEU A 112 3.14 -5.34 9.27
CA LEU A 112 2.85 -6.67 9.80
C LEU A 112 4.06 -7.32 10.47
N THR A 113 5.27 -6.97 10.06
CA THR A 113 6.52 -7.45 10.67
C THR A 113 6.85 -6.69 11.95
N LEU A 114 6.65 -5.36 11.96
CA LEU A 114 7.02 -4.49 13.08
C LEU A 114 5.99 -4.52 14.23
N ILE A 115 4.69 -4.42 13.92
CA ILE A 115 3.62 -4.24 14.91
C ILE A 115 3.59 -5.37 15.97
N PRO A 116 3.74 -6.67 15.65
CA PRO A 116 3.68 -7.72 16.66
C PRO A 116 4.74 -7.58 17.75
N GLY A 117 5.95 -7.12 17.42
CA GLY A 117 7.10 -7.05 18.32
C GLY A 117 7.22 -5.78 19.18
N ILE A 118 6.35 -4.79 18.96
CA ILE A 118 6.44 -3.48 19.64
C ILE A 118 5.24 -3.21 20.55
N SER A 119 5.42 -2.31 21.53
CA SER A 119 4.33 -1.90 22.42
C SER A 119 3.21 -1.15 21.66
N PRO A 120 1.98 -1.09 22.18
CA PRO A 120 0.90 -0.32 21.56
C PRO A 120 1.25 1.15 21.32
N GLU A 121 2.00 1.77 22.23
CA GLU A 121 2.44 3.16 22.14
C GLU A 121 3.47 3.36 21.03
N GLN A 122 4.42 2.42 20.89
CA GLN A 122 5.40 2.42 19.80
C GLN A 122 4.74 2.17 18.45
N THR A 123 3.67 1.35 18.42
CA THR A 123 2.89 1.10 17.20
C THR A 123 2.30 2.40 16.64
N VAL A 124 1.73 3.23 17.51
CA VAL A 124 1.19 4.55 17.11
C VAL A 124 2.27 5.43 16.51
N MET A 125 3.45 5.47 17.13
CA MET A 125 4.58 6.28 16.66
C MET A 125 5.11 5.82 15.29
N VAL A 126 5.25 4.51 15.08
CA VAL A 126 5.64 3.93 13.78
C VAL A 126 4.61 4.28 12.71
N ILE A 127 3.31 4.19 13.02
CA ILE A 127 2.23 4.55 12.10
C ILE A 127 2.26 6.05 11.77
N GLU A 128 2.45 6.92 12.76
CA GLU A 128 2.58 8.37 12.58
C GLU A 128 3.75 8.73 11.65
N THR A 129 4.92 8.13 11.85
CA THR A 129 6.09 8.34 10.98
C THR A 129 5.82 7.86 9.56
N LEU A 130 5.14 6.72 9.40
CA LEU A 130 4.85 6.14 8.08
C LEU A 130 3.79 6.92 7.28
N LEU A 131 2.84 7.57 7.97
CA LEU A 131 1.76 8.36 7.37
C LEU A 131 2.16 9.81 7.07
N TYR A 132 2.79 10.48 8.03
CA TYR A 132 3.06 11.91 7.95
C TYR A 132 4.50 12.24 7.56
N ASN A 133 5.36 11.22 7.40
CA ASN A 133 6.80 11.40 7.17
C ASN A 133 7.44 12.33 8.22
N LYS A 134 6.83 12.41 9.41
CA LYS A 134 7.29 13.26 10.51
C LYS A 134 8.40 12.52 11.26
N PRO A 135 9.54 13.18 11.53
CA PRO A 135 10.56 12.60 12.39
C PRO A 135 9.94 12.31 13.76
N VAL A 136 10.31 11.15 14.31
CA VAL A 136 9.91 10.72 15.65
C VAL A 136 10.23 11.85 16.62
N LYS A 137 9.19 12.47 17.18
CA LYS A 137 9.38 13.49 18.22
C LYS A 137 9.75 12.73 19.49
N GLU A 138 10.99 12.87 19.92
CA GLU A 138 11.52 12.25 21.14
C GLU A 138 10.57 12.53 22.31
N MET A 139 10.23 11.48 23.06
CA MET A 139 9.46 11.65 24.29
C MET A 139 10.35 12.39 25.31
N PRO A 140 9.88 13.49 25.93
CA PRO A 140 10.62 14.10 27.02
C PRO A 140 10.64 13.15 28.23
N GLY A 141 11.83 12.56 28.47
CA GLY A 141 12.34 12.15 29.77
C GLY A 141 11.68 10.95 30.46
N THR A 142 12.38 9.81 30.45
CA THR A 142 12.58 9.05 31.69
C THR A 142 13.90 9.52 32.29
N VAL A 143 13.86 10.66 32.98
CA VAL A 143 14.90 11.04 33.95
C VAL A 143 14.52 10.31 35.23
N ASN A 144 15.33 9.32 35.62
CA ASN A 144 15.33 8.79 36.98
C ASN A 144 16.05 9.78 37.91
#